data_AF-A0A257UXF7-F1
#
_entry.id   AF-A0A257UXF7-F1
#
_cell.length_a   1.000
_cell.length_b   1.000
_cell.length_c   1.000
_cell.angle_alpha   90.00
_cell.angle_beta   90.00
_cell.angle_gamma   90.00
#
_symmetry.space_group_name_H-M   'P 1'
#
loop_
_entity.id
_entity.type
_entity.pdbx_description
1 polymer ?
#
loop_
_entity_poly.entity_id
_entity_poly.type
_entity_poly.pdbx_seq_one_letter_code
_entity_poly.pdbx_strand_id
1 'polypeptide(L)'
;MVAKRAAFAFAAVLIAGMAVAGGPLDVLPPAVHDPGVATVDEVLGFGWGAEITDPEQVVKYAQALAASAPSRVRLLEYGRSREGRPLLLLVVASPDNLGRWDEIQAGLAQLGDPRSLAPAKAAELIRDLPAVVWIQCSVHGDEASGADAGLALAYHLASGSGPEVGRILANTVVVVDPVQNPDGRARFVESNRQARGPSSDPEPASAEHVQPWPGGRVSHDLFDLNRDWFALSQPETAARVAAMLRYHPTVTADLHEMGAEEG
;
A
#
# COMPACT_ATOMS: atom_id res chain seq x y z
N MET A 1 38.12 -30.57 62.83
CA MET A 1 37.02 -30.68 61.84
C MET A 1 36.22 -29.38 61.85
N VAL A 2 36.63 -28.36 61.08
CA VAL A 2 35.79 -27.20 60.72
C VAL A 2 36.32 -26.67 59.38
N ALA A 3 35.59 -26.92 58.30
CA ALA A 3 35.91 -26.40 56.96
C ALA A 3 35.16 -25.08 56.73
N LYS A 4 35.89 -23.99 56.47
CA LYS A 4 35.32 -22.69 56.07
C LYS A 4 34.84 -22.80 54.62
N ARG A 5 33.53 -22.67 54.40
CA ARG A 5 32.94 -22.52 53.05
C ARG A 5 33.01 -21.05 52.65
N ALA A 6 33.73 -20.74 51.59
CA ALA A 6 33.70 -19.44 50.93
C ALA A 6 32.46 -19.37 50.03
N ALA A 7 31.60 -18.38 50.26
CA ALA A 7 30.46 -18.08 49.39
C ALA A 7 30.93 -17.08 48.31
N PHE A 8 30.93 -17.51 47.06
CA PHE A 8 31.07 -16.60 45.91
C PHE A 8 29.69 -16.04 45.58
N ALA A 9 29.51 -14.73 45.75
CA ALA A 9 28.34 -14.01 45.27
C ALA A 9 28.53 -13.71 43.77
N PHE A 10 27.72 -14.34 42.92
CA PHE A 10 27.62 -13.99 41.50
C PHE A 10 26.70 -12.77 41.36
N ALA A 11 27.27 -11.62 41.01
CA ALA A 11 26.48 -10.45 40.63
C ALA A 11 26.02 -10.63 39.18
N ALA A 12 24.75 -10.98 38.98
CA ALA A 12 24.13 -10.99 37.67
C ALA A 12 23.85 -9.54 37.25
N VAL A 13 24.66 -9.01 36.33
CA VAL A 13 24.36 -7.75 35.64
C VAL A 13 23.27 -8.06 34.61
N LEU A 14 22.03 -7.71 34.95
CA LEU A 14 20.91 -7.66 34.00
C LEU A 14 21.14 -6.45 33.09
N ILE A 15 21.71 -6.70 31.90
CA ILE A 15 21.65 -5.74 30.80
C ILE A 15 20.24 -5.87 30.22
N ALA A 16 19.34 -5.00 30.67
CA ALA A 16 18.06 -4.80 30.00
C ALA A 16 18.36 -4.16 28.64
N GLY A 17 18.42 -4.97 27.58
CA GLY A 17 18.35 -4.46 26.22
C GLY A 17 16.99 -3.81 26.03
N MET A 18 16.96 -2.48 25.98
CA MET A 18 15.80 -1.78 25.43
C MET A 18 15.75 -2.14 23.94
N ALA A 19 14.90 -3.11 23.59
CA ALA A 19 14.40 -3.20 22.24
C ALA A 19 13.62 -1.89 22.03
N VAL A 20 14.18 -0.96 21.26
CA VAL A 20 13.38 0.11 20.67
C VAL A 20 12.44 -0.62 19.73
N ALA A 21 11.18 -0.80 20.14
CA ALA A 21 10.14 -1.21 19.23
C ALA A 21 10.12 -0.14 18.13
N GLY A 22 10.54 -0.52 16.93
CA GLY A 22 10.56 0.40 15.80
C GLY A 22 9.16 0.91 15.50
N GLY A 23 9.06 2.14 15.01
CA GLY A 23 7.80 2.65 14.46
C GLY A 23 7.34 1.81 13.26
N PRO A 24 6.05 1.84 12.89
CA PRO A 24 5.54 1.06 11.76
C PRO A 24 6.26 1.32 10.42
N LEU A 25 6.91 2.47 10.27
CA LEU A 25 7.70 2.82 9.08
C LEU A 25 9.16 2.31 9.13
N ASP A 26 9.63 1.78 10.26
CA ASP A 26 11.03 1.36 10.43
C ASP A 26 11.37 0.09 9.63
N VAL A 27 10.34 -0.61 9.12
CA VAL A 27 10.49 -1.70 8.15
C VAL A 27 10.89 -1.20 6.76
N LEU A 28 10.68 0.09 6.46
CA LEU A 28 11.06 0.73 5.21
C LEU A 28 12.51 1.25 5.31
N PRO A 29 13.20 1.46 4.18
CA PRO A 29 14.55 2.03 4.20
C PRO A 29 14.61 3.35 4.97
N PRO A 30 15.70 3.64 5.70
CA PRO A 30 15.80 4.88 6.48
C PRO A 30 15.62 6.13 5.61
N ALA A 31 14.80 7.06 6.08
CA ALA A 31 14.54 8.35 5.43
C ALA A 31 14.32 9.47 6.46
N VAL A 32 14.60 10.70 6.06
CA VAL A 32 14.20 11.92 6.79
C VAL A 32 12.92 12.45 6.14
N HIS A 33 11.84 12.42 6.89
CA HIS A 33 10.50 12.82 6.43
C HIS A 33 10.29 14.34 6.52
N ASP A 34 9.78 14.94 5.45
CA ASP A 34 9.38 16.35 5.41
C ASP A 34 8.16 16.59 6.32
N PRO A 35 8.29 17.42 7.37
CA PRO A 35 7.18 17.71 8.29
C PRO A 35 6.05 18.52 7.65
N GLY A 36 6.22 19.03 6.43
CA GLY A 36 5.16 19.70 5.66
C GLY A 36 4.20 18.75 4.95
N VAL A 37 4.49 17.44 4.91
CA VAL A 37 3.64 16.43 4.30
C VAL A 37 2.69 15.85 5.35
N ALA A 38 1.39 15.88 5.07
CA ALA A 38 0.35 15.49 6.00
C ALA A 38 0.51 14.01 6.43
N THR A 39 0.47 13.76 7.73
CA THR A 39 0.60 12.43 8.30
C THR A 39 -0.76 11.76 8.51
N VAL A 40 -0.79 10.44 8.64
CA VAL A 40 -2.05 9.69 8.82
C VAL A 40 -2.75 10.05 10.12
N ASP A 41 -2.02 10.30 11.20
CA ASP A 41 -2.56 10.68 12.50
C ASP A 41 -3.16 12.09 12.50
N GLU A 42 -2.54 13.05 11.80
CA GLU A 42 -3.11 14.39 11.60
C GLU A 42 -4.43 14.34 10.84
N VAL A 43 -4.55 13.46 9.84
CA VAL A 43 -5.71 13.42 8.94
C VAL A 43 -6.83 12.52 9.46
N LEU A 44 -6.50 11.37 10.07
CA LEU A 44 -7.45 10.34 10.48
C LEU A 44 -7.62 10.25 12.01
N GLY A 45 -6.71 10.83 12.79
CA GLY A 45 -6.76 10.81 14.26
C GLY A 45 -6.15 9.56 14.90
N PHE A 46 -5.50 8.69 14.12
CA PHE A 46 -4.81 7.49 14.59
C PHE A 46 -3.59 7.18 13.72
N GLY A 47 -2.59 6.52 14.32
CA GLY A 47 -1.34 6.16 13.64
C GLY A 47 -1.45 4.87 12.82
N TRP A 48 -0.38 4.55 12.08
CA TRP A 48 -0.26 3.32 11.31
C TRP A 48 -0.49 2.08 12.17
N GLY A 49 -1.33 1.15 11.69
CA GLY A 49 -1.66 -0.11 12.37
C GLY A 49 -2.53 0.03 13.63
N ALA A 50 -2.93 1.25 14.01
CA ALA A 50 -3.80 1.45 15.16
C ALA A 50 -5.28 1.11 14.87
N GLU A 51 -5.71 1.33 13.63
CA GLU A 51 -7.06 1.04 13.13
C GLU A 51 -6.97 0.56 11.68
N ILE A 52 -7.96 -0.25 11.25
CA ILE A 52 -8.12 -0.62 9.84
C ILE A 52 -8.84 0.53 9.13
N THR A 53 -8.18 1.14 8.14
CA THR A 53 -8.77 2.25 7.38
C THR A 53 -9.95 1.80 6.53
N ASP A 54 -11.14 2.37 6.72
CA ASP A 54 -12.25 2.15 5.81
C ASP A 54 -12.03 2.85 4.45
N PRO A 55 -12.78 2.49 3.39
CA PRO A 55 -12.58 3.09 2.06
C PRO A 55 -12.66 4.62 2.05
N GLU A 56 -13.54 5.20 2.85
CA GLU A 56 -13.71 6.65 2.95
C GLU A 56 -12.49 7.31 3.60
N GLN A 57 -11.91 6.69 4.63
CA GLN A 57 -10.65 7.10 5.25
C GLN A 57 -9.46 6.97 4.31
N VAL A 58 -9.39 5.89 3.51
CA VAL A 58 -8.37 5.72 2.46
C VAL A 58 -8.43 6.88 1.46
N VAL A 59 -9.63 7.21 0.96
CA VAL A 59 -9.83 8.33 0.03
C VAL A 59 -9.42 9.66 0.69
N LYS A 60 -9.86 9.89 1.93
CA LYS A 60 -9.54 11.11 2.68
C LYS A 60 -8.03 11.31 2.84
N TYR A 61 -7.31 10.25 3.23
CA TYR A 61 -5.86 10.34 3.40
C TYR A 61 -5.12 10.45 2.07
N ALA A 62 -5.51 9.71 1.03
CA ALA A 62 -4.92 9.82 -0.30
C ALA A 62 -5.03 11.25 -0.87
N GLN A 63 -6.17 11.91 -0.65
CA GLN A 63 -6.38 13.32 -1.01
C GLN A 63 -5.48 14.26 -0.21
N ALA A 64 -5.38 14.08 1.11
CA ALA A 64 -4.53 14.91 1.96
C ALA A 64 -3.03 14.75 1.63
N LEU A 65 -2.58 13.53 1.35
CA LEU A 65 -1.22 13.24 0.93
C LEU A 65 -0.89 13.93 -0.41
N ALA A 66 -1.77 13.80 -1.40
CA ALA A 66 -1.56 14.43 -2.71
C ALA A 66 -1.61 15.98 -2.62
N ALA A 67 -2.48 16.53 -1.78
CA ALA A 67 -2.58 17.97 -1.59
C ALA A 67 -1.37 18.57 -0.84
N SER A 68 -0.79 17.83 0.10
CA SER A 68 0.37 18.28 0.89
C SER A 68 1.71 18.02 0.20
N ALA A 69 1.77 17.06 -0.74
CA ALA A 69 2.98 16.73 -1.52
C ALA A 69 2.78 16.79 -3.06
N PRO A 70 2.22 17.87 -3.64
CA PRO A 70 1.83 17.90 -5.06
C PRO A 70 3.00 17.82 -6.05
N SER A 71 4.23 18.10 -5.60
CA SER A 71 5.44 17.96 -6.40
C SER A 71 5.91 16.51 -6.53
N ARG A 72 5.40 15.60 -5.69
CA ARG A 72 5.81 14.18 -5.62
C ARG A 72 4.67 13.21 -5.81
N VAL A 73 3.42 13.63 -5.58
CA VAL A 73 2.25 12.77 -5.63
C VAL A 73 1.22 13.33 -6.61
N ARG A 74 0.76 12.50 -7.54
CA ARG A 74 -0.42 12.75 -8.37
C ARG A 74 -1.48 11.72 -8.03
N LEU A 75 -2.63 12.19 -7.56
CA LEU A 75 -3.80 11.36 -7.30
C LEU A 75 -4.66 11.24 -8.56
N LEU A 76 -5.01 10.01 -8.93
CA LEU A 76 -5.84 9.71 -10.09
C LEU A 76 -7.02 8.84 -9.66
N GLU A 77 -8.22 9.13 -10.14
CA GLU A 77 -9.36 8.20 -10.07
C GLU A 77 -9.39 7.41 -11.39
N TYR A 78 -9.30 6.08 -11.31
CA TYR A 78 -9.28 5.21 -12.50
C TYR A 78 -10.61 4.52 -12.77
N GLY A 79 -11.53 4.58 -11.81
CA GLY A 79 -12.87 4.01 -11.92
C GLY A 79 -13.64 4.15 -10.62
N ARG A 80 -14.79 3.48 -10.58
CA ARG A 80 -15.62 3.37 -9.39
C ARG A 80 -16.08 1.94 -9.22
N SER A 81 -16.22 1.52 -7.96
CA SER A 81 -16.81 0.23 -7.60
C SER A 81 -18.29 0.16 -7.96
N ARG A 82 -18.88 -1.02 -7.78
CA ARG A 82 -20.31 -1.23 -8.01
C ARG A 82 -21.18 -0.35 -7.11
N GLU A 83 -20.77 -0.07 -5.87
CA GLU A 83 -21.45 0.86 -4.96
C GLU A 83 -21.04 2.33 -5.15
N GLY A 84 -20.22 2.63 -6.16
CA GLY A 84 -19.84 4.00 -6.53
C GLY A 84 -18.65 4.58 -5.76
N ARG A 85 -17.91 3.76 -5.01
CA ARG A 85 -16.71 4.19 -4.29
C ARG A 85 -15.55 4.43 -5.27
N PRO A 86 -14.77 5.51 -5.10
CA PRO A 86 -13.63 5.79 -5.98
C PRO A 86 -12.58 4.69 -5.92
N LEU A 87 -12.03 4.34 -7.10
CA LEU A 87 -10.83 3.54 -7.22
C LEU A 87 -9.67 4.48 -7.59
N LEU A 88 -8.64 4.50 -6.76
CA LEU A 88 -7.61 5.54 -6.77
C LEU A 88 -6.23 4.98 -7.11
N LEU A 89 -5.40 5.80 -7.74
CA LEU A 89 -3.96 5.59 -7.86
C LEU A 89 -3.21 6.77 -7.25
N LEU A 90 -2.25 6.48 -6.37
CA LEU A 90 -1.24 7.42 -5.91
C LEU A 90 0.02 7.22 -6.76
N VAL A 91 0.24 8.11 -7.72
CA VAL A 91 1.46 8.11 -8.54
C VAL A 91 2.52 8.92 -7.81
N VAL A 92 3.53 8.23 -7.26
CA VAL A 92 4.62 8.80 -6.48
C VAL A 92 5.92 8.76 -7.29
N ALA A 93 6.53 9.93 -7.49
CA ALA A 93 7.74 10.07 -8.29
C ALA A 93 8.61 11.24 -7.81
N SER A 94 9.82 11.37 -8.36
CA SER A 94 10.59 12.62 -8.27
C SER A 94 9.85 13.75 -9.00
N PRO A 95 10.07 15.03 -8.62
CA PRO A 95 9.49 16.17 -9.33
C PRO A 95 9.81 16.17 -10.83
N ASP A 96 11.03 15.76 -11.19
CA ASP A 96 11.46 15.66 -12.58
C ASP A 96 10.61 14.64 -13.35
N ASN A 97 10.48 13.41 -12.83
CA ASN A 97 9.67 12.37 -13.46
C ASN A 97 8.17 12.74 -13.49
N LEU A 98 7.64 13.30 -12.40
CA LEU A 98 6.23 13.68 -12.32
C LEU A 98 5.89 14.85 -13.27
N GLY A 99 6.83 15.77 -13.47
CA GLY A 99 6.71 16.88 -14.41
C GLY A 99 6.64 16.44 -15.88
N ARG A 100 7.20 15.27 -16.21
CA ARG A 100 7.13 14.64 -17.54
C ARG A 100 6.26 13.39 -17.58
N TRP A 101 5.32 13.24 -16.64
CA TRP A 101 4.49 12.04 -16.54
C TRP A 101 3.80 11.68 -17.87
N ASP A 102 3.22 12.65 -18.56
CA ASP A 102 2.51 12.40 -19.83
C ASP A 102 3.47 11.93 -20.95
N GLU A 103 4.72 12.43 -20.96
CA GLU A 103 5.78 11.96 -21.87
C GLU A 103 6.16 10.51 -21.56
N ILE A 104 6.32 10.18 -20.27
CA ILE A 104 6.63 8.82 -19.82
C ILE A 104 5.52 7.85 -20.26
N GLN A 105 4.26 8.22 -20.03
CA GLN A 105 3.10 7.42 -20.46
C GLN A 105 3.10 7.17 -21.98
N ALA A 106 3.34 8.21 -22.78
CA ALA A 106 3.39 8.09 -24.24
C ALA A 106 4.56 7.23 -24.73
N GLY A 107 5.70 7.28 -24.05
CA GLY A 107 6.85 6.42 -24.32
C GLY A 107 6.57 4.95 -23.99
N LEU A 108 5.96 4.68 -22.82
CA LEU A 108 5.58 3.33 -22.42
C LEU A 108 4.49 2.74 -23.32
N ALA A 109 3.55 3.55 -23.81
CA ALA A 109 2.54 3.11 -24.78
C ALA A 109 3.16 2.65 -26.10
N GLN A 110 4.21 3.33 -26.58
CA GLN A 110 4.97 2.87 -27.76
C GLN A 110 5.69 1.54 -27.50
N LEU A 111 6.21 1.33 -26.29
CA LEU A 111 6.81 0.05 -25.90
C LEU A 111 5.76 -1.06 -25.73
N GLY A 112 4.54 -0.71 -25.30
CA GLY A 112 3.41 -1.62 -25.15
C GLY A 112 2.84 -2.13 -26.48
N ASP A 113 2.98 -1.36 -27.56
CA ASP A 113 2.67 -1.79 -28.93
C ASP A 113 3.86 -1.53 -29.90
N PRO A 114 4.88 -2.41 -29.88
CA PRO A 114 6.13 -2.17 -30.62
C PRO A 114 6.05 -2.50 -32.11
N ARG A 115 4.87 -2.88 -32.64
CA ARG A 115 4.72 -3.38 -34.03
C ARG A 115 5.19 -2.38 -35.09
N SER A 116 5.09 -1.08 -34.80
CA SER A 116 5.55 0.01 -35.67
C SER A 116 6.80 0.72 -35.15
N LEU A 117 7.45 0.22 -34.09
CA LEU A 117 8.56 0.89 -33.42
C LEU A 117 9.91 0.42 -33.98
N ALA A 118 10.72 1.37 -34.48
CA ALA A 118 12.06 1.05 -34.95
C ALA A 118 12.95 0.57 -33.78
N PRO A 119 13.80 -0.47 -33.96
CA PRO A 119 14.62 -1.02 -32.88
C PRO A 119 15.51 0.02 -32.17
N ALA A 120 16.07 0.98 -32.91
CA ALA A 120 16.87 2.06 -32.34
C ALA A 120 16.04 2.97 -31.41
N LYS A 121 14.79 3.27 -31.78
CA LYS A 121 13.88 4.08 -30.95
C LYS A 121 13.42 3.30 -29.71
N ALA A 122 13.16 2.00 -29.84
CA ALA A 122 12.86 1.15 -28.70
C ALA A 122 14.01 1.14 -27.67
N ALA A 123 15.26 0.99 -28.12
CA ALA A 123 16.44 1.03 -27.25
C ALA A 123 16.63 2.40 -26.57
N GLU A 124 16.33 3.49 -27.26
CA GLU A 124 16.32 4.84 -26.68
C GLU A 124 15.28 4.96 -25.56
N LEU A 125 14.02 4.56 -25.82
CA LEU A 125 12.95 4.60 -24.82
C LEU A 125 13.26 3.74 -23.60
N ILE A 126 13.79 2.53 -23.79
CA ILE A 126 14.17 1.63 -22.68
C ILE A 126 15.26 2.25 -21.80
N ARG A 127 16.19 3.01 -22.38
CA ARG A 127 17.28 3.66 -21.65
C ARG A 127 16.79 4.90 -20.89
N ASP A 128 15.90 5.68 -21.49
CA ASP A 128 15.57 7.03 -21.04
C ASP A 128 14.31 7.10 -20.16
N LEU A 129 13.42 6.10 -20.25
CA LEU A 129 12.20 6.06 -19.43
C LEU A 129 12.47 5.40 -18.05
N PRO A 130 11.88 5.94 -16.96
CA PRO A 130 11.90 5.24 -15.68
C PRO A 130 10.99 4.00 -15.74
N ALA A 131 11.29 3.01 -14.89
CA ALA A 131 10.40 1.87 -14.72
C ALA A 131 9.13 2.29 -13.97
N VAL A 132 7.96 1.84 -14.43
CA VAL A 132 6.71 1.99 -13.67
C VAL A 132 6.50 0.76 -12.81
N VAL A 133 6.49 0.94 -11.49
CA VAL A 133 6.26 -0.11 -10.50
C VAL A 133 4.85 0.06 -9.94
N TRP A 134 3.97 -0.90 -10.19
CA TRP A 134 2.60 -0.89 -9.72
C TRP A 134 2.44 -1.80 -8.51
N ILE A 135 2.10 -1.22 -7.37
CA ILE A 135 1.79 -1.93 -6.12
C ILE A 135 0.27 -1.91 -5.95
N GLN A 136 -0.34 -3.08 -5.93
CA GLN A 136 -1.77 -3.29 -5.81
C GLN A 136 -2.09 -3.89 -4.46
N CYS A 137 -3.14 -3.38 -3.82
CA CYS A 137 -3.48 -3.76 -2.46
C CYS A 137 -4.97 -4.12 -2.35
N SER A 138 -5.28 -5.04 -1.43
CA SER A 138 -6.64 -5.37 -0.98
C SER A 138 -7.63 -5.63 -2.14
N VAL A 139 -7.26 -6.54 -3.06
CA VAL A 139 -8.20 -7.10 -4.06
C VAL A 139 -9.28 -7.95 -3.40
N HIS A 140 -8.96 -8.55 -2.27
CA HIS A 140 -9.93 -9.02 -1.29
C HIS A 140 -10.03 -7.97 -0.19
N GLY A 141 -11.25 -7.53 0.12
CA GLY A 141 -11.46 -6.39 1.01
C GLY A 141 -11.14 -6.69 2.48
N ASP A 142 -11.08 -7.97 2.84
CA ASP A 142 -10.75 -8.48 4.17
C ASP A 142 -9.28 -8.88 4.35
N GLU A 143 -8.44 -8.67 3.35
CA GLU A 143 -6.98 -8.71 3.49
C GLU A 143 -6.53 -7.29 3.89
N ALA A 144 -6.40 -7.10 5.20
CA ALA A 144 -6.54 -5.81 5.87
C ALA A 144 -5.32 -4.92 5.72
N SER A 145 -4.12 -5.49 5.84
CA SER A 145 -2.84 -4.79 5.93
C SER A 145 -2.44 -4.10 4.64
N GLY A 146 -2.83 -4.67 3.48
CA GLY A 146 -2.39 -4.20 2.16
C GLY A 146 -2.68 -2.71 1.93
N ALA A 147 -3.90 -2.26 2.23
CA ALA A 147 -4.29 -0.86 2.01
C ALA A 147 -3.48 0.12 2.87
N ASP A 148 -3.35 -0.17 4.16
CA ASP A 148 -2.61 0.65 5.12
C ASP A 148 -1.11 0.66 4.79
N ALA A 149 -0.54 -0.49 4.43
CA ALA A 149 0.84 -0.62 3.98
C ALA A 149 1.10 0.15 2.66
N GLY A 150 0.16 0.12 1.72
CA GLY A 150 0.23 0.89 0.48
C GLY A 150 0.24 2.40 0.74
N LEU A 151 -0.64 2.90 1.62
CA LEU A 151 -0.67 4.30 2.03
C LEU A 151 0.60 4.71 2.78
N ALA A 152 1.13 3.84 3.65
CA ALA A 152 2.38 4.05 4.37
C ALA A 152 3.58 4.15 3.40
N LEU A 153 3.67 3.25 2.41
CA LEU A 153 4.69 3.29 1.36
C LEU A 153 4.59 4.60 0.55
N ALA A 154 3.39 4.99 0.14
CA ALA A 154 3.17 6.23 -0.60
C ALA A 154 3.61 7.45 0.20
N TYR A 155 3.24 7.53 1.48
CA TYR A 155 3.69 8.57 2.40
C TYR A 155 5.22 8.57 2.55
N HIS A 156 5.82 7.40 2.76
CA HIS A 156 7.27 7.28 2.97
C HIS A 156 8.05 7.80 1.76
N LEU A 157 7.64 7.44 0.55
CA LEU A 157 8.25 7.93 -0.68
C LEU A 157 7.96 9.41 -0.97
N ALA A 158 6.76 9.89 -0.63
CA ALA A 158 6.36 11.28 -0.87
C ALA A 158 7.04 12.28 0.08
N SER A 159 7.19 11.92 1.35
CA SER A 159 7.79 12.79 2.38
C SER A 159 9.29 12.51 2.59
N GLY A 160 9.75 11.31 2.25
CA GLY A 160 11.09 10.84 2.58
C GLY A 160 12.19 11.47 1.72
N SER A 161 13.30 11.79 2.37
CA SER A 161 14.57 12.12 1.74
C SER A 161 15.69 11.24 2.30
N GLY A 162 16.61 10.84 1.43
CA GLY A 162 17.70 9.94 1.78
C GLY A 162 18.28 9.25 0.55
N PRO A 163 19.45 8.60 0.66
CA PRO A 163 20.10 7.96 -0.47
C PRO A 163 19.22 6.92 -1.17
N GLU A 164 18.51 6.10 -0.39
CA GLU A 164 17.70 5.02 -0.94
C GLU A 164 16.38 5.52 -1.57
N VAL A 165 15.63 6.37 -0.87
CA VAL A 165 14.42 7.01 -1.43
C VAL A 165 14.76 7.82 -2.68
N GLY A 166 15.86 8.57 -2.66
CA GLY A 166 16.35 9.32 -3.82
C GLY A 166 16.67 8.42 -5.01
N ARG A 167 17.35 7.29 -4.76
CA ARG A 167 17.67 6.29 -5.79
C ARG A 167 16.40 5.64 -6.37
N ILE A 168 15.43 5.29 -5.53
CA ILE A 168 14.14 4.75 -5.99
C ILE A 168 13.47 5.76 -6.92
N LEU A 169 13.21 6.99 -6.45
CA LEU A 169 12.43 7.99 -7.19
C LEU A 169 13.14 8.58 -8.42
N ALA A 170 14.46 8.45 -8.50
CA ALA A 170 15.22 8.80 -9.70
C ALA A 170 15.03 7.79 -10.83
N ASN A 171 14.84 6.51 -10.51
CA ASN A 171 14.79 5.42 -11.49
C ASN A 171 13.39 4.87 -11.73
N THR A 172 12.43 5.16 -10.84
CA THR A 172 11.08 4.62 -10.92
C THR A 172 10.00 5.70 -10.79
N VAL A 173 8.82 5.37 -11.32
CA VAL A 173 7.55 5.94 -10.93
C VAL A 173 6.78 4.83 -10.19
N VAL A 174 6.43 5.07 -8.94
CA VAL A 174 5.71 4.09 -8.11
C VAL A 174 4.23 4.44 -8.13
N VAL A 175 3.40 3.52 -8.62
CA VAL A 175 1.95 3.65 -8.66
C VAL A 175 1.38 2.75 -7.57
N VAL A 176 0.72 3.33 -6.57
CA VAL A 176 0.04 2.59 -5.51
C VAL A 176 -1.46 2.60 -5.75
N ASP A 177 -2.06 1.43 -5.88
CA ASP A 177 -3.51 1.18 -5.87
C ASP A 177 -3.90 0.65 -4.47
N PRO A 178 -4.30 1.52 -3.53
CA PRO A 178 -4.41 1.15 -2.13
C PRO A 178 -5.59 0.21 -1.85
N VAL A 179 -6.68 0.27 -2.63
CA VAL A 179 -7.85 -0.58 -2.41
C VAL A 179 -8.50 -0.92 -3.74
N GLN A 180 -8.33 -2.17 -4.13
CA GLN A 180 -8.92 -2.74 -5.34
C GLN A 180 -10.40 -3.15 -5.16
N ASN A 181 -10.81 -3.54 -3.96
CA ASN A 181 -12.18 -3.93 -3.61
C ASN A 181 -12.73 -3.10 -2.44
N PRO A 182 -13.10 -1.82 -2.67
CA PRO A 182 -13.57 -0.95 -1.59
C PRO A 182 -14.92 -1.40 -1.02
N ASP A 183 -15.77 -2.07 -1.81
CA ASP A 183 -17.09 -2.52 -1.35
C ASP A 183 -16.96 -3.72 -0.39
N GLY A 184 -16.08 -4.67 -0.72
CA GLY A 184 -15.70 -5.75 0.19
C GLY A 184 -15.02 -5.23 1.45
N ARG A 185 -14.12 -4.24 1.33
CA ARG A 185 -13.42 -3.65 2.47
C ARG A 185 -14.37 -2.93 3.43
N ALA A 186 -15.32 -2.14 2.91
CA ALA A 186 -16.34 -1.51 3.74
C ALA A 186 -17.10 -2.53 4.59
N ARG A 187 -17.49 -3.65 3.97
CA ARG A 187 -18.20 -4.75 4.65
C ARG A 187 -17.35 -5.38 5.75
N PHE A 188 -16.08 -5.67 5.46
CA PHE A 188 -15.14 -6.23 6.42
C PHE A 188 -14.91 -5.31 7.61
N VAL A 189 -14.57 -4.05 7.36
CA VAL A 189 -14.24 -3.08 8.41
C VAL A 189 -15.44 -2.86 9.33
N GLU A 190 -16.66 -2.77 8.78
CA GLU A 190 -17.87 -2.67 9.60
C GLU A 190 -18.07 -3.91 10.47
N SER A 191 -17.93 -5.12 9.91
CA SER A 191 -18.04 -6.36 10.67
C SER A 191 -16.99 -6.45 11.79
N ASN A 192 -15.75 -6.10 11.49
CA ASN A 192 -14.66 -6.12 12.45
C ASN A 192 -14.93 -5.13 13.61
N ARG A 193 -15.35 -3.90 13.29
CA ARG A 193 -15.72 -2.87 14.29
C ARG A 193 -16.88 -3.31 15.19
N GLN A 194 -17.88 -4.01 14.65
CA GLN A 194 -19.00 -4.55 15.44
C GLN A 194 -18.59 -5.70 16.36
N ALA A 195 -17.62 -6.52 15.94
CA ALA A 195 -17.17 -7.68 16.68
C ALA A 195 -16.05 -7.37 17.70
N ARG A 196 -15.37 -6.21 17.54
CA ARG A 196 -14.22 -5.81 18.36
C ARG A 196 -14.58 -5.68 19.84
N GLY A 197 -13.75 -6.31 20.68
CA GLY A 197 -13.82 -6.20 22.14
C GLY A 197 -13.13 -4.94 22.68
N PRO A 198 -13.12 -4.74 24.02
CA PRO A 198 -12.40 -3.64 24.66
C PRO A 198 -10.87 -3.66 24.44
N SER A 199 -10.33 -4.81 24.07
CA SER A 199 -8.92 -5.05 23.73
C SER A 199 -8.84 -6.06 22.60
N SER A 200 -7.85 -5.92 21.73
CA SER A 200 -7.55 -6.90 20.67
C SER A 200 -7.26 -8.28 21.25
N ASP A 201 -7.70 -9.32 20.57
CA ASP A 201 -7.51 -10.71 20.96
C ASP A 201 -6.84 -11.48 19.81
N PRO A 202 -5.56 -11.88 19.96
CA PRO A 202 -4.83 -12.54 18.89
C PRO A 202 -5.32 -13.96 18.58
N GLU A 203 -6.27 -14.51 19.35
CA GLU A 203 -6.86 -15.81 19.07
C GLU A 203 -7.55 -15.82 17.69
N PRO A 204 -7.14 -16.69 16.75
CA PRO A 204 -7.74 -16.77 15.41
C PRO A 204 -9.26 -17.01 15.41
N ALA A 205 -9.79 -17.63 16.46
CA ALA A 205 -11.23 -17.86 16.64
C ALA A 205 -11.98 -16.67 17.29
N SER A 206 -11.30 -15.56 17.60
CA SER A 206 -11.90 -14.35 18.16
C SER A 206 -12.97 -13.79 17.22
N ALA A 207 -13.99 -13.14 17.79
CA ALA A 207 -15.09 -12.58 17.01
C ALA A 207 -14.62 -11.57 15.95
N GLU A 208 -13.55 -10.82 16.23
CA GLU A 208 -12.97 -9.84 15.29
C GLU A 208 -12.30 -10.46 14.07
N HIS A 209 -11.93 -11.75 14.15
CA HIS A 209 -11.32 -12.54 13.07
C HIS A 209 -12.35 -13.38 12.30
N VAL A 210 -13.59 -13.51 12.81
CA VAL A 210 -14.65 -14.32 12.21
C VAL A 210 -15.71 -13.44 11.58
N GLN A 211 -15.70 -13.38 10.25
CA GLN A 211 -16.64 -12.55 9.48
C GLN A 211 -17.96 -13.28 9.18
N PRO A 212 -19.10 -12.57 9.12
CA PRO A 212 -20.37 -13.10 8.64
C PRO A 212 -20.35 -13.32 7.12
N TRP A 213 -21.36 -14.02 6.61
CA TRP A 213 -21.59 -14.13 5.16
C TRP A 213 -22.59 -13.07 4.67
N PRO A 214 -22.32 -12.35 3.57
CA PRO A 214 -21.06 -12.36 2.82
C PRO A 214 -19.93 -11.64 3.58
N GLY A 215 -18.70 -12.16 3.48
CA GLY A 215 -17.50 -11.54 4.07
C GLY A 215 -16.86 -10.51 3.13
N GLY A 216 -15.74 -9.90 3.51
CA GLY A 216 -15.09 -8.84 2.74
C GLY A 216 -14.33 -9.30 1.49
N ARG A 217 -14.06 -10.60 1.37
CA ARG A 217 -13.27 -11.15 0.26
C ARG A 217 -13.79 -10.77 -1.13
N VAL A 218 -15.10 -10.87 -1.32
CA VAL A 218 -15.75 -10.71 -2.62
C VAL A 218 -16.26 -9.29 -2.85
N SER A 219 -16.43 -8.90 -4.12
CA SER A 219 -17.02 -7.63 -4.53
C SER A 219 -18.49 -7.49 -4.07
N HIS A 220 -19.15 -6.38 -4.44
CA HIS A 220 -20.59 -6.21 -4.23
C HIS A 220 -21.41 -7.38 -4.81
N ASP A 221 -21.07 -7.82 -6.03
CA ASP A 221 -21.79 -8.88 -6.74
C ASP A 221 -21.38 -10.30 -6.29
N LEU A 222 -20.69 -10.40 -5.14
CA LEU A 222 -20.19 -11.64 -4.56
C LEU A 222 -19.22 -12.41 -5.48
N PHE A 223 -18.48 -11.67 -6.30
CA PHE A 223 -17.46 -12.22 -7.20
C PHE A 223 -16.06 -12.02 -6.61
N ASP A 224 -15.20 -13.03 -6.75
CA ASP A 224 -13.78 -12.92 -6.40
C ASP A 224 -13.06 -12.14 -7.51
N LEU A 225 -12.64 -10.90 -7.22
CA LEU A 225 -12.00 -10.03 -8.22
C LEU A 225 -10.69 -10.62 -8.75
N ASN A 226 -10.00 -11.45 -7.96
CA ASN A 226 -8.79 -12.16 -8.40
C ASN A 226 -9.11 -13.41 -9.25
N ARG A 227 -10.38 -13.58 -9.67
CA ARG A 227 -10.82 -14.54 -10.69
C ARG A 227 -11.48 -13.87 -11.91
N ASP A 228 -11.60 -12.54 -11.90
CA ASP A 228 -12.32 -11.80 -12.94
C ASP A 228 -11.42 -11.23 -14.06
N TRP A 229 -10.09 -11.35 -13.96
CA TRP A 229 -9.12 -10.78 -14.91
C TRP A 229 -9.34 -11.15 -16.39
N PHE A 230 -9.95 -12.31 -16.66
CA PHE A 230 -10.27 -12.73 -18.03
C PHE A 230 -11.63 -12.21 -18.51
N ALA A 231 -12.65 -12.29 -17.65
CA ALA A 231 -14.03 -11.97 -18.02
C ALA A 231 -14.31 -10.46 -17.99
N LEU A 232 -13.58 -9.72 -17.15
CA LEU A 232 -13.76 -8.28 -16.91
C LEU A 232 -15.23 -7.94 -16.63
N SER A 233 -15.90 -8.81 -15.86
CA SER A 233 -17.34 -8.70 -15.62
C SER A 233 -17.65 -7.66 -14.54
N GLN A 234 -16.70 -7.40 -13.66
CA GLN A 234 -16.83 -6.46 -12.55
C GLN A 234 -16.30 -5.07 -12.94
N PRO A 235 -16.95 -3.98 -12.51
CA PRO A 235 -16.51 -2.62 -12.86
C PRO A 235 -15.11 -2.32 -12.33
N GLU A 236 -14.74 -2.86 -11.17
CA GLU A 236 -13.40 -2.71 -10.57
C GLU A 236 -12.32 -3.32 -11.47
N THR A 237 -12.51 -4.56 -11.91
CA THR A 237 -11.55 -5.26 -12.78
C THR A 237 -11.46 -4.59 -14.16
N ALA A 238 -12.60 -4.22 -14.75
CA ALA A 238 -12.62 -3.57 -16.06
C ALA A 238 -11.87 -2.23 -16.03
N ALA A 239 -12.11 -1.41 -15.00
CA ALA A 239 -11.42 -0.15 -14.81
C ALA A 239 -9.91 -0.35 -14.59
N ARG A 240 -9.53 -1.35 -13.78
CA ARG A 240 -8.13 -1.68 -13.48
C ARG A 240 -7.37 -2.12 -14.71
N VAL A 241 -7.94 -3.03 -15.51
CA VAL A 241 -7.32 -3.49 -16.75
C VAL A 241 -7.17 -2.33 -17.75
N ALA A 242 -8.17 -1.45 -17.86
CA ALA A 242 -8.05 -0.25 -18.69
C ALA A 242 -6.92 0.68 -18.19
N ALA A 243 -6.77 0.83 -16.88
CA ALA A 243 -5.69 1.62 -16.29
C ALA A 243 -4.30 0.97 -16.51
N MET A 244 -4.15 -0.34 -16.31
CA MET A 244 -2.91 -1.06 -16.58
C MET A 244 -2.50 -0.99 -18.06
N LEU A 245 -3.47 -1.09 -18.98
CA LEU A 245 -3.23 -0.89 -20.41
C LEU A 245 -2.94 0.57 -20.78
N ARG A 246 -3.28 1.53 -19.93
CA ARG A 246 -2.95 2.95 -20.15
C ARG A 246 -1.57 3.32 -19.61
N TYR A 247 -1.18 2.77 -18.46
CA TYR A 247 0.05 3.14 -17.77
C TYR A 247 1.21 2.17 -18.01
N HIS A 248 0.95 0.98 -18.56
CA HIS A 248 1.95 -0.03 -18.97
C HIS A 248 3.03 -0.28 -17.89
N PRO A 249 2.64 -0.78 -16.71
CA PRO A 249 3.60 -1.04 -15.64
C PRO A 249 4.67 -2.04 -16.09
N THR A 250 5.93 -1.76 -15.73
CA THR A 250 7.07 -2.64 -15.96
C THR A 250 7.12 -3.77 -14.94
N VAL A 251 6.76 -3.46 -13.69
CA VAL A 251 6.70 -4.40 -12.58
C VAL A 251 5.35 -4.22 -11.90
N THR A 252 4.71 -5.34 -11.53
CA THR A 252 3.45 -5.34 -10.78
C THR A 252 3.57 -6.29 -9.61
N ALA A 253 3.08 -5.88 -8.44
CA ALA A 253 2.95 -6.72 -7.26
C ALA A 253 1.54 -6.54 -6.68
N ASP A 254 0.83 -7.65 -6.42
CA ASP A 254 -0.49 -7.67 -5.79
C ASP A 254 -0.35 -8.28 -4.39
N LEU A 255 -0.66 -7.48 -3.36
CA LEU A 255 -0.45 -7.81 -1.97
C LEU A 255 -1.69 -8.51 -1.39
N HIS A 256 -1.44 -9.66 -0.76
CA HIS A 256 -2.46 -10.55 -0.23
C HIS A 256 -2.09 -11.01 1.19
N GLU A 257 -3.10 -11.43 1.94
CA GLU A 257 -2.99 -12.11 3.23
C GLU A 257 -3.76 -13.44 3.18
N MET A 258 -3.33 -14.43 3.99
CA MET A 258 -4.02 -15.70 4.12
C MET A 258 -4.43 -15.98 5.57
N GLY A 259 -5.71 -15.73 5.86
CA GLY A 259 -6.34 -16.14 7.12
C GLY A 259 -5.97 -15.25 8.31
N ALA A 260 -6.56 -15.56 9.46
CA ALA A 260 -6.42 -14.77 10.70
C ALA A 260 -5.04 -14.85 11.36
N GLU A 261 -4.10 -15.63 10.80
CA GLU A 261 -2.74 -15.80 11.33
C GLU A 261 -1.76 -14.77 10.75
N GLU A 262 -2.18 -14.06 9.69
CA GLU A 262 -1.30 -13.21 8.87
C GLU A 262 -1.67 -11.72 8.92
N GLY A 263 -2.65 -11.31 9.75
CA GLY A 263 -3.14 -9.94 9.86
C GLY A 263 -3.59 -9.57 11.27
#